data_AF-A0A3P7E0P9-F1
#
_entry.id   AF-A0A3P7E0P9-F1
#
_cell.length_a   1.000
_cell.length_b   1.000
_cell.length_c   1.000
_cell.angle_alpha   90.00
_cell.angle_beta   90.00
_cell.angle_gamma   90.00
#
_symmetry.space_group_name_H-M   'P 1'
#
loop_
_entity.id
_entity.type
_entity.pdbx_description
1 polymer ?
#
loop_
_entity_poly.entity_id
_entity_poly.type
_entity_poly.pdbx_seq_one_letter_code
_entity_poly.pdbx_strand_id
1 'polypeptide(L)'
;MTKTMCNSLWATFFRIRNNLIDSNRFQIQISLYLNALVMNIAEYLSSSHPDDLRYRLSIVYAVRILEQQSQLMTNIDITRNQPFPTWKSDKEFVRRFLMFGNSDGIYFARQIDFTCTLVPDLCRIIQSGKGLMILQQILEISESNHAPKKEPLLMALALCARYKVHDTQSRKKLPWDTTEEGEKLLPDAICRDIRPAMEKSYQGCLQKAALFAVHKVCVTPTHLFTFINYCKLVSKESGLKKDSNGWGRALRATVVK
;
A
#
# COMPACT_ATOMS: atom_id res chain seq x y z
N MET A 1 38.25 10.24 26.76
CA MET A 1 37.07 9.56 27.32
C MET A 1 35.89 9.40 26.35
N THR A 2 35.70 10.32 25.38
CA THR A 2 34.59 10.28 24.41
C THR A 2 34.60 9.06 23.48
N LYS A 3 35.76 8.67 22.93
CA LYS A 3 35.88 7.49 22.05
C LYS A 3 35.54 6.17 22.76
N THR A 4 35.91 6.02 24.03
CA THR A 4 35.64 4.81 24.83
C THR A 4 34.15 4.66 25.16
N MET A 5 33.45 5.75 25.48
CA MET A 5 32.00 5.69 25.71
C MET A 5 31.24 5.34 24.43
N CYS A 6 31.55 5.99 23.31
CA CYS A 6 30.93 5.67 22.02
C CYS A 6 31.10 4.20 21.64
N ASN A 7 32.30 3.65 21.78
CA ASN A 7 32.55 2.24 21.46
C ASN A 7 31.77 1.27 22.37
N SER A 8 31.66 1.58 23.67
CA SER A 8 30.87 0.75 24.60
C SER A 8 29.37 0.80 24.29
N LEU A 9 28.85 1.97 23.91
CA LEU A 9 27.45 2.16 23.55
C LEU A 9 27.13 1.48 22.23
N TRP A 10 28.02 1.58 21.24
CA TRP A 10 27.91 0.85 19.98
C TRP A 10 27.95 -0.68 20.20
N ALA A 11 28.84 -1.17 21.05
CA ALA A 11 28.91 -2.59 21.39
C ALA A 11 27.62 -3.07 22.08
N THR A 12 27.09 -2.28 23.01
CA THR A 12 25.82 -2.60 23.69
C THR A 12 24.65 -2.58 22.71
N PHE A 13 24.58 -1.59 21.82
CA PHE A 13 23.54 -1.50 20.79
C PHE A 13 23.59 -2.70 19.82
N PHE A 14 24.78 -3.09 19.38
CA PHE A 14 24.96 -4.26 18.50
C PHE A 14 24.61 -5.57 19.20
N ARG A 15 24.94 -5.69 20.49
CA ARG A 15 24.62 -6.87 21.31
C ARG A 15 23.12 -7.01 21.57
N ILE A 16 22.42 -5.89 21.78
CA ILE A 16 20.95 -5.87 21.91
C ILE A 16 20.29 -6.23 20.57
N ARG A 17 20.81 -5.68 19.46
CA ARG A 17 20.28 -5.98 18.11
C ARG A 17 20.35 -7.47 17.76
N ASN A 18 21.40 -8.17 18.17
CA ASN A 18 21.59 -9.58 17.83
C ASN A 18 20.87 -10.57 18.76
N ASN A 19 20.46 -10.18 19.97
CA ASN A 19 19.94 -11.11 20.98
C ASN A 19 18.42 -11.11 21.17
N LEU A 20 17.65 -10.26 20.49
CA LEU A 20 16.20 -10.19 20.69
C LEU A 20 15.44 -10.38 19.38
N ILE A 21 14.95 -11.62 19.20
CA ILE A 21 14.15 -12.08 18.05
C ILE A 21 12.65 -11.73 18.22
N ASP A 22 12.22 -11.24 19.39
CA ASP A 22 10.82 -10.88 19.64
C ASP A 22 10.52 -9.39 19.38
N SER A 23 9.80 -9.14 18.29
CA SER A 23 9.43 -7.81 17.75
C SER A 23 8.78 -6.87 18.78
N ASN A 24 8.00 -7.40 19.75
CA ASN A 24 7.26 -6.57 20.71
C ASN A 24 8.13 -6.07 21.89
N ARG A 25 9.08 -6.89 22.40
CA ARG A 25 10.05 -6.39 23.41
C ARG A 25 11.07 -5.44 22.78
N PHE A 26 11.38 -5.64 21.51
CA PHE A 26 12.36 -4.83 20.77
C PHE A 26 11.98 -3.34 20.76
N GLN A 27 10.72 -3.02 20.48
CA GLN A 27 10.24 -1.64 20.38
C GLN A 27 10.23 -0.92 21.74
N ILE A 28 9.68 -1.57 22.78
CA ILE A 28 9.58 -0.96 24.11
C ILE A 28 10.99 -0.73 24.69
N GLN A 29 11.86 -1.73 24.56
CA GLN A 29 13.21 -1.63 25.10
C GLN A 29 14.02 -0.58 24.33
N ILE A 30 13.94 -0.54 22.99
CA ILE A 30 14.62 0.49 22.19
C ILE A 30 14.10 1.89 22.53
N SER A 31 12.79 2.08 22.68
CA SER A 31 12.22 3.37 23.07
C SER A 31 12.71 3.82 24.44
N LEU A 32 12.72 2.93 25.44
CA LEU A 32 13.27 3.22 26.77
C LEU A 32 14.77 3.55 26.72
N TYR A 33 15.56 2.79 25.95
CA TYR A 33 16.99 3.04 25.79
C TYR A 33 17.27 4.35 25.03
N LEU A 34 16.50 4.69 24.00
CA LEU A 34 16.63 5.94 23.27
C LEU A 34 16.28 7.13 24.16
N ASN A 35 15.18 7.05 24.92
CA ASN A 35 14.80 8.12 25.86
C ASN A 35 15.87 8.30 26.95
N ALA A 36 16.38 7.20 27.52
CA ALA A 36 17.47 7.26 28.49
C ALA A 36 18.76 7.84 27.89
N LEU A 37 19.09 7.47 26.65
CA LEU A 37 20.27 7.98 25.94
C LEU A 37 20.13 9.48 25.63
N VAL A 38 18.96 9.92 25.15
CA VAL A 38 18.68 11.34 24.84
C VAL A 38 18.78 12.18 26.10
N MET A 39 18.22 11.73 27.23
CA MET A 39 18.34 12.42 28.51
C MET A 39 19.80 12.52 28.97
N ASN A 40 20.56 11.43 28.87
CA ASN A 40 21.97 11.39 29.27
C ASN A 40 22.85 12.29 28.36
N ILE A 41 22.55 12.33 27.05
CA ILE A 41 23.22 13.25 26.12
C ILE A 41 22.86 14.70 26.44
N ALA A 42 21.60 15.02 26.75
CA ALA A 42 21.18 16.38 27.10
C ALA A 42 21.85 16.88 28.38
N GLU A 43 21.95 16.04 29.40
CA GLU A 43 22.70 16.31 30.63
C GLU A 43 24.19 16.48 30.35
N TYR A 44 24.79 15.58 29.56
CA TYR A 44 26.20 15.66 29.19
C TYR A 44 26.52 16.95 28.44
N LEU A 45 25.72 17.30 27.43
CA LEU A 45 25.89 18.53 26.67
C LEU A 45 25.67 19.77 27.55
N SER A 46 24.69 19.74 28.47
CA SER A 46 24.48 20.83 29.43
C SER A 46 25.64 20.99 30.43
N SER A 47 26.29 19.89 30.83
CA SER A 47 27.45 19.91 31.73
C SER A 47 28.75 20.35 31.05
N SER A 48 28.85 20.16 29.72
CA SER A 48 30.05 20.47 28.94
C SER A 48 30.28 21.97 28.76
N HIS A 49 29.25 22.79 28.94
CA HIS A 49 29.33 24.24 28.81
C HIS A 49 28.53 24.93 29.93
N PRO A 50 29.06 24.93 31.18
CA PRO A 50 28.33 25.49 32.33
C PRO A 50 28.09 27.00 32.19
N ASP A 51 28.99 27.71 31.47
CA ASP A 51 29.03 29.17 31.45
C ASP A 51 28.23 29.81 30.30
N ASP A 52 27.73 29.03 29.33
CA ASP A 52 26.96 29.58 28.21
C ASP A 52 25.45 29.29 28.36
N LEU A 53 24.75 30.28 28.90
CA LEU A 53 23.29 30.26 29.02
C LEU A 53 22.59 30.05 27.66
N ARG A 54 23.13 30.60 26.57
CA ARG A 54 22.54 30.44 25.22
C ARG A 54 22.67 29.00 24.75
N TYR A 55 23.82 28.37 24.98
CA TYR A 55 24.04 26.97 24.64
C TYR A 55 23.08 26.05 25.40
N ARG A 56 22.93 26.24 26.72
CA ARG A 56 21.97 25.47 27.54
C ARG A 56 20.53 25.63 27.04
N LEU A 57 20.10 26.84 26.76
CA LEU A 57 18.75 27.10 26.22
C LEU A 57 18.54 26.43 24.85
N SER A 58 19.56 26.44 23.99
CA SER A 58 19.50 25.80 22.66
C SER A 58 19.34 24.29 22.75
N ILE A 59 20.04 23.63 23.69
CA ILE A 59 19.91 22.19 23.92
C ILE A 59 18.54 21.86 24.48
N VAL A 60 18.09 22.58 25.50
CA VAL A 60 16.75 22.36 26.09
C VAL A 60 15.65 22.54 25.04
N TYR A 61 15.79 23.54 24.17
CA TYR A 61 14.87 23.75 23.05
C TYR A 61 14.92 22.60 22.03
N ALA A 62 16.11 22.14 21.64
CA ALA A 62 16.26 21.01 20.73
C ALA A 62 15.68 19.70 21.32
N VAL A 63 15.90 19.44 22.61
CA VAL A 63 15.32 18.29 23.32
C VAL A 63 13.81 18.37 23.35
N ARG A 64 13.24 19.55 23.65
CA ARG A 64 11.78 19.78 23.59
C ARG A 64 11.19 19.50 22.22
N ILE A 65 11.86 19.91 21.14
CA ILE A 65 11.42 19.60 19.76
C ILE A 65 11.45 18.10 19.51
N LEU A 66 12.51 17.41 19.93
CA LEU A 66 12.63 15.96 19.76
C LEU A 66 11.58 15.20 20.58
N GLU A 67 11.27 15.65 21.80
CA GLU A 67 10.17 15.12 22.61
C GLU A 67 8.81 15.32 21.93
N GLN A 68 8.56 16.50 21.38
CA GLN A 68 7.33 16.76 20.61
C GLN A 68 7.23 15.87 19.37
N GLN A 69 8.33 15.68 18.63
CA GLN A 69 8.38 14.77 17.48
C GLN A 69 8.17 13.31 17.90
N SER A 70 8.73 12.89 19.04
CA SER A 70 8.50 11.56 19.62
C SER A 70 7.02 11.38 19.99
N GLN A 71 6.40 12.36 20.65
CA GLN A 71 4.97 12.34 20.99
C GLN A 71 4.09 12.30 19.73
N LEU A 72 4.44 13.05 18.68
CA LEU A 72 3.76 12.96 17.39
C LEU A 72 3.92 11.56 16.77
N MET A 73 5.12 10.98 16.83
CA MET A 73 5.37 9.59 16.41
C MET A 73 4.58 8.57 17.24
N THR A 74 4.36 8.79 18.54
CA THR A 74 3.58 7.85 19.37
C THR A 74 2.08 7.87 19.07
N ASN A 75 1.53 9.03 18.62
CA ASN A 75 0.15 9.13 18.16
C ASN A 75 -0.05 8.55 16.75
N ILE A 76 1.05 8.32 16.04
CA ILE A 76 1.09 7.69 14.73
C ILE A 76 1.21 6.16 14.95
N ASP A 77 0.10 5.60 15.45
CA ASP A 77 -0.29 4.18 15.44
C ASP A 77 0.76 3.10 15.76
N ILE A 78 1.15 3.03 17.03
CA ILE A 78 1.78 1.84 17.65
C ILE A 78 0.77 0.65 17.72
N THR A 79 -0.49 0.84 17.31
CA THR A 79 -1.54 -0.19 17.41
C THR A 79 -1.43 -1.31 16.37
N ARG A 80 -0.50 -1.23 15.41
CA ARG A 80 -0.32 -2.25 14.35
C ARG A 80 1.12 -2.48 13.91
N ASN A 81 2.13 -2.63 14.77
CA ASN A 81 3.48 -3.11 14.39
C ASN A 81 4.06 -2.56 13.05
N GLN A 82 3.79 -1.30 12.72
CA GLN A 82 4.21 -0.69 11.46
C GLN A 82 4.87 0.66 11.79
N PRO A 83 6.12 0.92 11.36
CA PRO A 83 6.88 2.13 11.73
C PRO A 83 6.34 3.44 11.11
N PHE A 84 5.15 3.42 10.51
CA PHE A 84 4.71 4.46 9.59
C PHE A 84 3.29 4.94 9.90
N PRO A 85 2.98 6.20 9.52
CA PRO A 85 1.63 6.71 9.66
C PRO A 85 0.62 5.83 8.96
N THR A 86 -0.36 5.36 9.73
CA THR A 86 -1.60 4.89 9.15
C THR A 86 -2.19 6.03 8.32
N TRP A 87 -2.58 5.68 7.11
CA TRP A 87 -3.13 6.63 6.17
C TRP A 87 -4.41 7.24 6.76
N LYS A 88 -4.48 8.57 6.84
CA LYS A 88 -5.69 9.24 7.34
C LYS A 88 -6.89 8.95 6.42
N SER A 89 -6.63 8.65 5.15
CA SER A 89 -7.65 8.30 4.16
C SER A 89 -7.12 7.33 3.10
N ASP A 90 -7.99 6.45 2.59
CA ASP A 90 -7.71 5.57 1.45
C ASP A 90 -7.25 6.39 0.21
N LYS A 91 -7.72 7.63 0.06
CA LYS A 91 -7.31 8.53 -1.04
C LYS A 91 -5.84 8.94 -0.93
N GLU A 92 -5.38 9.25 0.28
CA GLU A 92 -3.98 9.65 0.53
C GLU A 92 -3.04 8.48 0.30
N PHE A 93 -3.44 7.29 0.77
CA PHE A 93 -2.73 6.05 0.49
C PHE A 93 -2.52 5.85 -1.02
N VAL A 94 -3.62 5.89 -1.78
CA VAL A 94 -3.56 5.67 -3.23
C VAL A 94 -2.71 6.73 -3.90
N ARG A 95 -2.88 8.01 -3.55
CA ARG A 95 -2.07 9.09 -4.12
C ARG A 95 -0.58 8.88 -3.87
N ARG A 96 -0.20 8.50 -2.64
CA ARG A 96 1.20 8.23 -2.28
C ARG A 96 1.74 7.01 -3.02
N PHE A 97 0.98 5.92 -3.07
CA PHE A 97 1.35 4.73 -3.83
C PHE A 97 1.57 5.06 -5.31
N LEU A 98 0.66 5.81 -5.93
CA LEU A 98 0.76 6.19 -7.34
C LEU A 98 1.96 7.10 -7.63
N MET A 99 2.39 7.92 -6.66
CA MET A 99 3.55 8.81 -6.81
C MET A 99 4.89 8.12 -6.55
N PHE A 100 4.98 7.27 -5.52
CA PHE A 100 6.25 6.70 -5.06
C PHE A 100 6.42 5.21 -5.35
N GLY A 101 5.35 4.50 -5.65
CA GLY A 101 5.36 3.05 -5.89
C GLY A 101 5.50 2.18 -4.64
N ASN A 102 5.69 2.79 -3.46
CA ASN A 102 5.79 2.10 -2.19
C ASN A 102 4.71 2.60 -1.22
N SER A 103 3.98 1.66 -0.62
CA SER A 103 3.07 1.90 0.49
C SER A 103 3.80 2.22 1.77
N ASP A 104 4.99 1.68 1.97
CA ASP A 104 5.62 1.62 3.30
C ASP A 104 6.24 2.95 3.72
N GLY A 105 6.03 4.02 2.95
CA GLY A 105 6.48 5.36 3.29
C GLY A 105 7.99 5.57 3.25
N ILE A 106 8.81 4.52 3.06
CA ILE A 106 10.26 4.62 2.95
C ILE A 106 10.64 5.02 1.52
N TYR A 107 11.03 6.28 1.38
CA TYR A 107 11.75 6.74 0.21
C TYR A 107 13.23 6.43 0.41
N PHE A 108 13.69 5.28 -0.06
CA PHE A 108 15.12 5.07 -0.21
C PHE A 108 15.57 5.79 -1.48
N ALA A 109 16.52 6.71 -1.36
CA ALA A 109 17.16 7.34 -2.52
C ALA A 109 17.87 6.30 -3.42
N ARG A 110 18.17 5.12 -2.88
CA ARG A 110 18.53 3.95 -3.68
C ARG A 110 17.28 3.38 -4.33
N GLN A 111 17.27 3.42 -5.65
CA GLN A 111 16.27 2.80 -6.51
C GLN A 111 16.09 1.33 -6.13
N ILE A 112 15.07 1.05 -5.31
CA ILE A 112 14.47 -0.28 -5.26
C ILE A 112 13.65 -0.34 -6.56
N ASP A 113 13.95 -1.32 -7.40
CA ASP A 113 13.12 -1.59 -8.57
C ASP A 113 11.68 -1.79 -8.09
N PHE A 114 10.72 -1.22 -8.82
CA PHE A 114 9.32 -1.35 -8.45
C PHE A 114 8.98 -2.84 -8.42
N THR A 115 8.83 -3.40 -7.21
CA THR A 115 8.52 -4.80 -7.06
C THR A 115 7.13 -5.02 -7.63
N CYS A 116 7.08 -5.84 -8.68
CA CYS A 116 5.86 -6.26 -9.32
C CYS A 116 5.12 -7.24 -8.39
N THR A 117 4.60 -6.72 -7.27
CA THR A 117 3.86 -7.47 -6.26
C THR A 117 2.49 -6.86 -6.10
N LEU A 118 1.49 -7.71 -5.86
CA LEU A 118 0.16 -7.26 -5.53
C LEU A 118 0.17 -6.44 -4.24
N VAL A 119 -0.42 -5.25 -4.31
CA VAL A 119 -0.52 -4.35 -3.16
C VAL A 119 -1.79 -4.72 -2.38
N PRO A 120 -1.67 -5.31 -1.18
CA PRO A 120 -2.82 -5.80 -0.42
C PRO A 120 -3.81 -4.67 -0.07
N ASP A 121 -3.30 -3.47 0.20
CA ASP A 121 -4.12 -2.31 0.52
C ASP A 121 -4.96 -1.83 -0.67
N LEU A 122 -4.43 -1.85 -1.90
CA LEU A 122 -5.23 -1.55 -3.09
C LEU A 122 -6.33 -2.60 -3.28
N CYS A 123 -6.01 -3.88 -3.02
CA CYS A 123 -6.99 -4.96 -3.08
C CYS A 123 -8.12 -4.74 -2.06
N ARG A 124 -7.79 -4.34 -0.83
CA ARG A 124 -8.77 -3.99 0.22
C ARG A 124 -9.68 -2.84 -0.23
N ILE A 125 -9.12 -1.80 -0.86
CA ILE A 125 -9.89 -0.65 -1.36
C ILE A 125 -10.84 -1.08 -2.49
N ILE A 126 -10.39 -1.93 -3.43
CA ILE A 126 -11.25 -2.46 -4.49
C ILE A 126 -12.38 -3.34 -3.91
N GLN A 127 -12.07 -4.22 -2.95
CA GLN A 127 -13.08 -5.05 -2.28
C GLN A 127 -14.13 -4.22 -1.54
N SER A 128 -13.74 -3.07 -0.98
CA SER A 128 -14.68 -2.14 -0.32
C SER A 128 -15.60 -1.36 -1.27
N GLY A 129 -15.47 -1.56 -2.60
CA GLY A 129 -16.26 -0.85 -3.61
C GLY A 129 -15.69 0.50 -4.06
N LYS A 130 -14.52 0.90 -3.54
CA LYS A 130 -13.90 2.22 -3.81
C LYS A 130 -12.93 2.25 -5.00
N GLY A 131 -12.86 1.20 -5.81
CA GLY A 131 -11.99 1.14 -7.01
C GLY A 131 -12.14 2.29 -8.02
N LEU A 132 -13.33 2.90 -8.13
CA LEU A 132 -13.52 4.09 -8.98
C LEU A 132 -12.68 5.29 -8.49
N MET A 133 -12.51 5.46 -7.18
CA MET A 133 -11.63 6.49 -6.61
C MET A 133 -10.18 6.27 -7.06
N ILE A 134 -9.73 5.01 -7.16
CA ILE A 134 -8.39 4.68 -7.66
C ILE A 134 -8.26 5.13 -9.12
N LEU A 135 -9.24 4.77 -9.98
CA LEU A 135 -9.24 5.18 -11.39
C LEU A 135 -9.25 6.70 -11.57
N GLN A 136 -10.02 7.41 -10.74
CA GLN A 136 -10.02 8.88 -10.76
C GLN A 136 -8.64 9.44 -10.43
N GLN A 137 -7.99 8.95 -9.37
CA GLN A 137 -6.62 9.39 -9.02
C GLN A 137 -5.60 9.02 -10.11
N ILE A 138 -5.76 7.86 -10.76
CA ILE A 138 -4.91 7.46 -11.89
C ILE A 138 -5.03 8.47 -13.03
N LEU A 139 -6.25 8.86 -13.41
CA LEU A 139 -6.48 9.82 -14.49
C LEU A 139 -5.94 11.21 -14.13
N GLU A 140 -6.23 11.69 -12.92
CA GLU A 140 -5.73 12.98 -12.42
C GLU A 140 -4.20 13.04 -12.46
N ILE A 141 -3.50 12.00 -11.99
CA ILE A 141 -2.03 11.94 -11.99
C ILE A 141 -1.46 11.74 -13.41
N SER A 142 -2.18 11.03 -14.27
CA SER A 142 -1.78 10.81 -15.67
C SER A 142 -1.84 12.09 -16.49
N GLU A 143 -2.92 12.86 -16.38
CA GLU A 143 -3.14 14.11 -17.12
C GLU A 143 -2.19 15.22 -16.66
N SER A 144 -1.96 15.30 -15.35
CA SER A 144 -1.09 16.30 -14.76
C SER A 144 0.42 15.99 -14.91
N ASN A 145 0.76 14.78 -15.40
CA ASN A 145 2.12 14.28 -15.62
C ASN A 145 3.05 14.35 -14.39
N HIS A 146 2.51 14.34 -13.16
CA HIS A 146 3.31 14.47 -11.93
C HIS A 146 4.01 13.18 -11.48
N ALA A 147 3.65 12.01 -12.01
CA ALA A 147 4.26 10.76 -11.55
C ALA A 147 5.69 10.62 -12.07
N PRO A 148 6.71 10.47 -11.19
CA PRO A 148 8.10 10.28 -11.62
C PRO A 148 8.30 8.92 -12.32
N LYS A 149 7.47 7.93 -11.95
CA LYS A 149 7.48 6.56 -12.47
C LYS A 149 6.05 6.18 -12.86
N LYS A 150 5.86 5.61 -14.05
CA LYS A 150 4.53 5.21 -14.55
C LYS A 150 4.16 3.79 -14.09
N GLU A 151 5.12 3.00 -13.61
CA GLU A 151 4.94 1.62 -13.18
C GLU A 151 3.88 1.45 -12.08
N PRO A 152 3.83 2.26 -11.00
CA PRO A 152 2.79 2.16 -9.98
C PRO A 152 1.40 2.47 -10.54
N LEU A 153 1.33 3.43 -11.47
CA LEU A 153 0.11 3.84 -12.16
C LEU A 153 -0.45 2.69 -13.00
N LEU A 154 0.42 2.01 -13.76
CA LEU A 154 0.05 0.87 -14.59
C LEU A 154 -0.33 -0.36 -13.74
N MET A 155 0.34 -0.59 -12.61
CA MET A 155 -0.01 -1.68 -11.68
C MET A 155 -1.39 -1.44 -11.06
N ALA A 156 -1.68 -0.23 -10.58
CA ALA A 156 -2.99 0.13 -10.04
C ALA A 156 -4.10 0.04 -11.11
N LEU A 157 -3.81 0.44 -12.35
CA LEU A 157 -4.74 0.30 -13.47
C LEU A 157 -5.01 -1.18 -13.79
N ALA A 158 -3.96 -2.02 -13.80
CA ALA A 158 -4.08 -3.46 -14.03
C ALA A 158 -4.90 -4.15 -12.94
N LEU A 159 -4.75 -3.70 -11.68
CA LEU A 159 -5.60 -4.13 -10.58
C LEU A 159 -7.07 -3.83 -10.84
N CYS A 160 -7.41 -2.58 -11.14
CA CYS A 160 -8.80 -2.21 -11.47
C CYS A 160 -9.36 -2.98 -12.69
N ALA A 161 -8.51 -3.35 -13.65
CA ALA A 161 -8.94 -4.07 -14.86
C ALA A 161 -9.17 -5.58 -14.66
N ARG A 162 -8.41 -6.23 -13.77
CA ARG A 162 -8.37 -7.71 -13.66
C ARG A 162 -8.60 -8.27 -12.26
N TYR A 163 -8.85 -7.45 -11.25
CA TYR A 163 -9.11 -7.93 -9.90
C TYR A 163 -10.36 -8.84 -9.83
N LYS A 164 -10.17 -10.11 -9.50
CA LYS A 164 -11.24 -11.14 -9.38
C LYS A 164 -12.19 -11.24 -10.59
N VAL A 165 -11.80 -10.77 -11.77
CA VAL A 165 -12.71 -10.79 -12.93
C VAL A 165 -12.85 -12.21 -13.46
N HIS A 166 -14.10 -12.68 -13.61
CA HIS A 166 -14.41 -13.92 -14.29
C HIS A 166 -14.24 -13.74 -15.80
N ASP A 167 -13.35 -14.50 -16.44
CA ASP A 167 -13.37 -14.63 -17.90
C ASP A 167 -14.71 -15.27 -18.30
N THR A 168 -15.52 -14.53 -19.06
CA THR A 168 -16.86 -14.92 -19.55
C THR A 168 -16.86 -16.13 -20.49
N GLN A 169 -15.76 -16.88 -20.57
CA GLN A 169 -15.65 -18.06 -21.41
C GLN A 169 -16.35 -19.29 -20.82
N SER A 170 -16.62 -19.33 -19.51
CA SER A 170 -17.57 -20.31 -18.99
C SER A 170 -18.96 -19.67 -18.93
N ARG A 171 -19.78 -19.88 -19.95
CA ARG A 171 -21.22 -19.98 -19.68
C ARG A 171 -21.40 -21.20 -18.78
N LYS A 172 -21.24 -21.04 -17.47
CA LYS A 172 -21.99 -21.91 -16.57
C LYS A 172 -23.44 -21.51 -16.84
N LYS A 173 -24.22 -22.42 -17.45
CA LYS A 173 -25.68 -22.32 -17.47
C LYS A 173 -26.08 -21.95 -16.05
N LEU A 174 -26.76 -20.82 -15.88
CA LEU A 174 -27.34 -20.54 -14.57
C LEU A 174 -28.35 -21.67 -14.30
N PRO A 175 -28.54 -22.10 -13.04
CA PRO A 175 -29.46 -23.20 -12.74
C PRO A 175 -30.89 -23.00 -13.25
N TRP A 176 -31.29 -21.75 -13.56
CA TRP A 176 -32.59 -21.41 -14.14
C TRP A 176 -32.66 -21.48 -15.67
N ASP A 177 -31.55 -21.79 -16.35
CA ASP A 177 -31.45 -21.95 -17.82
C ASP A 177 -31.73 -23.41 -18.27
N THR A 178 -32.31 -24.20 -17.36
CA THR A 178 -32.84 -25.55 -17.64
C THR A 178 -34.35 -25.46 -17.45
N THR A 179 -35.08 -25.49 -18.56
CA THR A 179 -36.54 -25.41 -18.63
C THR A 179 -37.18 -26.70 -18.12
N GLU A 180 -36.99 -27.09 -16.86
CA GLU A 180 -37.64 -28.27 -16.29
C GLU A 180 -38.04 -28.04 -14.82
N GLU A 181 -39.34 -27.82 -14.66
CA GLU A 181 -40.21 -28.31 -13.58
C GLU A 181 -40.00 -27.80 -12.14
N GLY A 182 -40.79 -26.75 -11.83
CA GLY A 182 -41.71 -26.74 -10.70
C GLY A 182 -41.31 -27.39 -9.39
N GLU A 183 -40.58 -26.67 -8.55
CA GLU A 183 -40.65 -26.92 -7.10
C GLU A 183 -40.71 -25.61 -6.30
N LYS A 184 -41.76 -25.56 -5.49
CA LYS A 184 -42.19 -24.45 -4.64
C LYS A 184 -41.08 -24.12 -3.63
N LEU A 185 -40.44 -22.97 -3.76
CA LEU A 185 -39.50 -22.48 -2.73
C LEU A 185 -39.92 -21.11 -2.22
N LEU A 186 -40.15 -21.08 -0.91
CA LEU A 186 -40.66 -19.99 -0.08
C LEU A 186 -40.07 -18.59 -0.37
N PRO A 187 -40.83 -17.51 -0.12
CA PRO A 187 -40.38 -16.13 -0.30
C PRO A 187 -39.14 -15.73 0.52
N ASP A 188 -38.74 -16.51 1.53
CA ASP A 188 -37.53 -16.26 2.31
C ASP A 188 -36.23 -16.73 1.62
N ALA A 189 -36.33 -17.59 0.59
CA ALA A 189 -35.21 -17.98 -0.26
C ALA A 189 -34.96 -17.00 -1.42
N ILE A 190 -35.82 -15.97 -1.58
CA ILE A 190 -35.72 -14.94 -2.62
C ILE A 190 -34.69 -13.86 -2.26
N CYS A 191 -34.36 -13.72 -0.97
CA CYS A 191 -33.17 -13.00 -0.51
C CYS A 191 -31.89 -13.83 -0.66
N ARG A 192 -31.68 -14.50 -1.81
CA ARG A 192 -30.34 -14.99 -2.16
C ARG A 192 -29.42 -13.79 -2.10
N ASP A 193 -28.37 -13.91 -1.29
CA ASP A 193 -27.37 -12.88 -1.03
C ASP A 193 -27.21 -11.95 -2.25
N ILE A 194 -27.70 -10.71 -2.14
CA ILE A 194 -27.59 -9.69 -3.20
C ILE A 194 -26.11 -9.33 -3.45
N ARG A 195 -25.27 -9.62 -2.45
CA ARG A 195 -23.82 -9.38 -2.40
C ARG A 195 -23.06 -9.88 -3.63
N PRO A 196 -23.08 -11.17 -4.03
CA PRO A 196 -22.41 -11.68 -5.23
C PRO A 196 -22.91 -11.05 -6.54
N ALA A 197 -24.21 -10.74 -6.64
CA ALA A 197 -24.75 -10.08 -7.83
C ALA A 197 -24.22 -8.65 -7.96
N MET A 198 -24.19 -7.90 -6.85
CA MET A 198 -23.60 -6.56 -6.80
C MET A 198 -22.08 -6.58 -7.03
N GLU A 199 -21.35 -7.51 -6.42
CA GLU A 199 -19.89 -7.64 -6.60
C GLU A 199 -19.57 -7.92 -8.08
N LYS A 200 -20.30 -8.83 -8.73
CA LYS A 200 -20.12 -9.12 -10.16
C LYS A 200 -20.40 -7.90 -11.05
N SER A 201 -21.47 -7.16 -10.77
CA SER A 201 -21.81 -5.92 -11.50
C SER A 201 -20.72 -4.86 -11.30
N TYR A 202 -20.32 -4.65 -10.05
CA TYR A 202 -19.25 -3.73 -9.65
C TYR A 202 -17.93 -4.04 -10.37
N GLN A 203 -17.47 -5.29 -10.33
CA GLN A 203 -16.23 -5.70 -11.02
C GLN A 203 -16.35 -5.52 -12.54
N GLY A 204 -17.52 -5.81 -13.12
CA GLY A 204 -17.76 -5.59 -14.55
C GLY A 204 -17.68 -4.11 -14.95
N CYS A 205 -18.29 -3.22 -14.15
CA CYS A 205 -18.22 -1.77 -14.36
C CYS A 205 -16.80 -1.23 -14.16
N LEU A 206 -16.11 -1.67 -13.10
CA LEU A 206 -14.74 -1.27 -12.81
C LEU A 206 -13.78 -1.69 -13.92
N GLN A 207 -13.89 -2.93 -14.40
CA GLN A 207 -13.08 -3.43 -15.52
C GLN A 207 -13.31 -2.59 -16.78
N LYS A 208 -14.57 -2.32 -17.14
CA LYS A 208 -14.89 -1.51 -18.33
C LYS A 208 -14.28 -0.11 -18.22
N ALA A 209 -14.42 0.53 -17.06
CA ALA A 209 -13.85 1.86 -16.81
C ALA A 209 -12.32 1.86 -16.87
N ALA A 210 -11.68 0.86 -16.25
CA ALA A 210 -10.23 0.70 -16.27
C ALA A 210 -9.70 0.49 -17.70
N LEU A 211 -10.32 -0.41 -18.46
CA LEU A 211 -9.94 -0.69 -19.85
C LEU A 211 -10.17 0.50 -20.78
N PHE A 212 -11.20 1.30 -20.54
CA PHE A 212 -11.41 2.54 -21.28
C PHE A 212 -10.32 3.59 -20.97
N ALA A 213 -9.84 3.65 -19.72
CA ALA A 213 -8.78 4.55 -19.31
C ALA A 213 -7.38 4.18 -19.88
N VAL A 214 -7.20 2.94 -20.38
CA VAL A 214 -5.91 2.46 -20.92
C VAL A 214 -5.38 3.39 -22.01
N HIS A 215 -6.22 3.83 -22.96
CA HIS A 215 -5.77 4.71 -24.06
C HIS A 215 -5.30 6.09 -23.58
N LYS A 216 -5.78 6.56 -22.43
CA LYS A 216 -5.35 7.84 -21.84
C LYS A 216 -4.04 7.70 -21.07
N VAL A 217 -3.84 6.56 -20.40
CA VAL A 217 -2.68 6.33 -19.52
C VAL A 217 -1.48 5.75 -20.27
N CYS A 218 -1.72 4.80 -21.17
CA CYS A 218 -0.68 4.10 -21.94
C CYS A 218 -0.36 4.85 -23.23
N VAL A 219 0.39 5.95 -23.10
CA VAL A 219 0.78 6.79 -24.25
C VAL A 219 1.79 6.11 -25.19
N THR A 220 2.69 5.29 -24.64
CA THR A 220 3.76 4.61 -25.39
C THR A 220 3.50 3.10 -25.48
N PRO A 221 4.06 2.41 -26.49
CA PRO A 221 4.01 0.94 -26.56
C PRO A 221 4.60 0.27 -25.32
N THR A 222 5.65 0.84 -24.72
CA THR A 222 6.26 0.33 -23.49
C THR A 222 5.28 0.33 -22.33
N HIS A 223 4.48 1.38 -22.15
CA HIS A 223 3.45 1.42 -21.12
C HIS A 223 2.38 0.35 -21.35
N LEU A 224 1.99 0.13 -22.61
CA LEU A 224 1.01 -0.90 -22.96
C LEU A 224 1.54 -2.31 -22.65
N PHE A 225 2.78 -2.62 -23.04
CA PHE A 225 3.39 -3.93 -22.74
C PHE A 225 3.56 -4.15 -21.24
N THR A 226 3.98 -3.13 -20.49
CA THR A 226 4.08 -3.17 -19.03
C THR A 226 2.72 -3.39 -18.37
N PHE A 227 1.68 -2.70 -18.84
CA PHE A 227 0.30 -2.91 -18.39
C PHE A 227 -0.20 -4.34 -18.64
N ILE A 228 0.07 -4.90 -19.82
CA ILE A 228 -0.30 -6.29 -20.15
C ILE A 228 0.42 -7.28 -19.22
N ASN A 229 1.71 -7.04 -18.93
CA ASN A 229 2.47 -7.85 -17.98
C ASN A 229 1.89 -7.79 -16.56
N TYR A 230 1.48 -6.61 -16.10
CA TYR A 230 0.78 -6.48 -14.81
C TYR A 230 -0.59 -7.14 -14.83
N CYS A 231 -1.36 -7.06 -15.91
CA CYS A 231 -2.62 -7.78 -16.04
C CYS A 231 -2.42 -9.30 -15.93
N LYS A 232 -1.34 -9.83 -16.50
CA LYS A 232 -0.96 -11.26 -16.37
C LYS A 232 -0.62 -11.61 -14.93
N LEU A 233 0.14 -10.76 -14.22
CA LEU A 233 0.45 -10.98 -12.80
C LEU A 233 -0.81 -10.97 -11.94
N VAL A 234 -1.64 -9.93 -12.05
CA VAL A 234 -2.87 -9.79 -11.27
C VAL A 234 -3.81 -10.97 -11.54
N SER A 235 -3.86 -11.46 -12.77
CA SER A 235 -4.68 -12.62 -13.14
C SER A 235 -4.15 -13.95 -12.55
N LYS A 236 -2.85 -14.07 -12.31
CA LYS A 236 -2.26 -15.23 -11.63
C LYS A 236 -2.55 -15.22 -10.12
N GLU A 237 -2.44 -14.06 -9.48
CA GLU A 237 -2.55 -13.94 -8.02
C GLU A 237 -3.98 -13.76 -7.52
N SER A 238 -4.81 -13.01 -8.25
CA SER A 238 -6.21 -12.73 -7.87
C SER A 238 -7.25 -13.55 -8.66
N GLY A 239 -6.82 -14.29 -9.68
CA GLY A 239 -7.70 -15.05 -10.54
C GLY A 239 -8.25 -16.30 -9.85
N LEU A 240 -9.51 -16.64 -10.16
CA LEU A 240 -10.12 -17.90 -9.70
C LEU A 240 -9.47 -19.15 -10.33
N LYS A 241 -8.80 -18.99 -11.47
CA LYS A 241 -8.04 -20.07 -12.12
C LYS A 241 -6.57 -19.89 -11.81
N LYS A 242 -5.99 -20.88 -11.13
CA LYS A 242 -4.54 -21.07 -11.07
C LYS A 242 -4.04 -21.04 -12.53
N ASP A 243 -3.17 -20.09 -12.85
CA ASP A 243 -2.54 -19.90 -14.17
C ASP A 243 -3.39 -19.25 -15.28
N SER A 244 -4.33 -18.38 -14.95
CA SER A 244 -4.99 -17.59 -16.00
C SER A 244 -3.99 -16.63 -16.70
N ASN A 245 -3.95 -16.68 -18.02
CA ASN A 245 -3.01 -15.90 -18.83
C ASN A 245 -3.33 -14.41 -18.93
N GLY A 246 -4.48 -13.95 -18.40
CA GLY A 246 -4.92 -12.55 -18.45
C GLY A 246 -5.56 -12.09 -19.76
N TRP A 247 -5.49 -12.88 -20.84
CA TRP A 247 -5.96 -12.54 -22.20
C TRP A 247 -7.48 -12.71 -22.42
N GLY A 248 -8.30 -12.15 -21.52
CA GLY A 248 -9.75 -12.13 -21.64
C GLY A 248 -10.25 -11.46 -22.93
N ARG A 249 -11.53 -11.65 -23.28
CA ARG A 249 -12.16 -10.99 -24.45
C ARG A 249 -12.06 -9.47 -24.36
N ALA A 250 -12.26 -8.92 -23.16
CA ALA A 250 -12.21 -7.48 -22.92
C ALA A 250 -10.80 -6.91 -23.15
N LEU A 251 -9.76 -7.57 -22.66
CA LEU A 251 -8.37 -7.11 -22.86
C LEU A 251 -7.99 -7.15 -24.35
N ARG A 252 -8.37 -8.21 -25.07
CA ARG A 252 -8.15 -8.30 -26.53
C ARG A 252 -8.86 -7.18 -27.28
N ALA A 253 -10.09 -6.84 -26.91
CA ALA A 253 -10.81 -5.72 -27.52
C ALA A 253 -10.14 -4.37 -27.26
N THR A 254 -9.57 -4.16 -26.06
CA THR A 254 -8.84 -2.93 -25.73
C THR A 254 -7.54 -2.77 -26.51
N VAL A 255 -6.78 -3.86 -26.72
CA VAL A 255 -5.50 -3.80 -27.45
C VAL A 255 -5.69 -3.54 -28.96
N VAL A 256 -6.83 -3.94 -29.52
CA VAL A 256 -7.16 -3.71 -30.94
C VAL A 256 -7.59 -2.26 -31.21
N LYS A 257 -8.09 -1.58 -30.18
CA LYS A 257 -8.59 -0.21 -30.28
C LYS A 257 -7.45 0.80 -30.24
#